data_AF-A0A966BFB9-F1
#
_entry.id   AF-A0A966BFB9-F1
#
_cell.length_a   1.000
_cell.length_b   1.000
_cell.length_c   1.000
_cell.angle_alpha   90.00
_cell.angle_beta   90.00
_cell.angle_gamma   90.00
#
_symmetry.space_group_name_H-M   'P 1'
#
loop_
_entity.id
_entity.type
_entity.pdbx_description
1 polymer ?
#
loop_
_entity_poly.entity_id
_entity_poly.type
_entity_poly.pdbx_seq_one_letter_code
_entity_poly.pdbx_strand_id
1 'polypeptide(L)' 'MATHKMAIVKGDGIGVDVVNEGMKVLDALAPKYGITWAYTELPWSSDYYFKNGQMMPDDALVTLEDFNAVFLGAVGH' A
#
# COMPACT_ATOMS: atom_id res chain seq x y z
N MET A 1 5.72 -4.49 -21.43
CA MET A 1 6.02 -4.25 -20.01
C MET A 1 4.96 -5.00 -19.20
N ALA A 2 5.35 -5.73 -18.16
CA ALA A 2 4.40 -6.43 -17.31
C ALA A 2 3.88 -5.46 -16.24
N THR A 3 2.56 -5.39 -16.06
CA THR A 3 1.95 -4.54 -15.02
C THR A 3 1.68 -5.37 -13.77
N HIS A 4 2.16 -4.89 -12.63
CA HIS A 4 1.93 -5.50 -11.32
C HIS A 4 1.03 -4.57 -10.48
N LYS A 5 -0.11 -5.09 -10.03
CA LYS A 5 -1.01 -4.38 -9.11
C LYS A 5 -0.46 -4.48 -7.70
N MET A 6 -0.32 -3.36 -7.02
CA MET A 6 0.19 -3.31 -5.65
C MET A 6 -0.72 -2.48 -4.76
N ALA A 7 -1.19 -3.09 -3.67
CA ALA A 7 -1.91 -2.38 -2.63
C ALA A 7 -0.89 -1.65 -1.75
N ILE A 8 -1.12 -0.36 -1.50
CA ILE A 8 -0.27 0.48 -0.67
C ILE A 8 -1.02 0.78 0.62
N VAL A 9 -0.50 0.30 1.74
CA VAL A 9 -1.02 0.60 3.08
C VAL A 9 0.05 1.41 3.81
N LYS A 10 -0.02 2.75 3.70
CA LYS A 10 0.98 3.65 4.30
C LYS A 10 0.99 3.56 5.83
N GLY A 11 -0.17 3.30 6.42
CA GLY A 11 -0.36 3.23 7.86
C GLY A 11 -0.27 4.61 8.52
N ASP A 12 0.48 4.70 9.60
CA ASP A 12 0.55 5.83 10.52
C ASP A 12 1.97 6.42 10.60
N GLY A 13 2.06 7.67 11.05
CA GLY A 13 3.31 8.35 11.38
C GLY A 13 4.38 8.22 10.29
N ILE A 14 5.58 7.76 10.66
CA ILE A 14 6.71 7.60 9.73
C ILE A 14 6.45 6.59 8.61
N GLY A 15 5.44 5.73 8.74
CA GLY A 15 5.05 4.79 7.68
C GLY A 15 4.70 5.51 6.39
N VAL A 16 4.02 6.66 6.50
CA VAL A 16 3.65 7.49 5.34
C VAL A 16 4.88 7.96 4.58
N ASP A 17 5.84 8.56 5.28
CA ASP A 17 7.03 9.13 4.66
C ASP A 17 7.92 8.04 4.04
N VAL A 18 8.16 6.96 4.79
CA VAL A 18 9.04 5.87 4.33
C VAL A 18 8.44 5.13 3.13
N VAL A 19 7.13 4.89 3.12
CA VAL A 19 6.47 4.25 1.97
C VAL A 19 6.52 5.14 0.73
N ASN A 20 6.29 6.46 0.88
CA ASN A 20 6.40 7.40 -0.24
C ASN A 20 7.81 7.38 -0.87
N GLU A 21 8.88 7.35 -0.05
CA GLU A 21 10.24 7.25 -0.57
C GLU A 21 10.52 5.87 -1.19
N GLY A 22 9.99 4.80 -0.60
CA GLY A 22 10.07 3.45 -1.17
C GLY A 22 9.44 3.36 -2.57
N MET A 23 8.29 3.99 -2.77
CA MET A 23 7.62 4.06 -4.08
C MET A 23 8.49 4.76 -5.13
N LYS A 24 9.21 5.83 -4.77
CA LYS A 24 10.15 6.49 -5.70
C LYS A 24 11.27 5.53 -6.14
N VAL A 25 11.77 4.69 -5.24
CA VAL A 25 12.78 3.68 -5.57
C VAL A 25 12.21 2.61 -6.51
N LEU A 26 10.99 2.14 -6.24
CA LEU A 26 10.29 1.17 -7.10
C LEU A 26 10.07 1.73 -8.51
N ASP A 27 9.68 3.00 -8.62
CA ASP A 27 9.46 3.69 -9.89
C ASP A 27 10.76 3.90 -10.66
N ALA A 28 11.85 4.25 -9.97
CA ALA A 28 13.16 4.40 -10.58
C ALA A 28 13.72 3.06 -11.13
N LEU A 29 13.39 1.94 -10.49
CA LEU A 29 13.83 0.60 -10.92
C LEU A 29 12.93 -0.01 -12.00
N ALA A 30 11.65 0.36 -12.06
CA ALA A 30 10.67 -0.24 -12.96
C ALA A 30 11.12 -0.31 -14.44
N PRO A 31 11.66 0.78 -15.04
CA PRO A 31 12.12 0.74 -16.43
C PRO A 31 13.24 -0.26 -16.70
N LYS A 32 14.16 -0.44 -15.73
CA LYS A 32 15.30 -1.36 -15.84
C LYS A 32 14.85 -2.82 -15.95
N TYR A 33 13.73 -3.17 -15.34
CA TYR A 33 13.16 -4.52 -15.35
C TYR A 33 11.99 -4.68 -16.32
N GLY A 34 11.62 -3.62 -17.07
CA GLY A 34 10.50 -3.66 -18.01
C GLY A 34 9.15 -3.90 -17.33
N ILE A 35 9.01 -3.45 -16.08
CA ILE A 35 7.79 -3.59 -15.27
C ILE A 35 7.12 -2.23 -15.08
N THR A 36 5.82 -2.26 -14.80
CA THR A 36 5.03 -1.10 -14.42
C THR A 36 4.26 -1.43 -13.15
N TRP A 37 4.26 -0.51 -12.19
CA TRP A 37 3.48 -0.65 -10.97
C TRP A 37 2.13 0.06 -11.12
N ALA A 38 1.05 -0.64 -10.78
CA ALA A 38 -0.28 -0.06 -10.65
C ALA A 38 -0.62 0.01 -9.16
N TYR A 39 -0.32 1.15 -8.54
CA TYR A 39 -0.55 1.36 -7.12
C TYR A 39 -2.03 1.64 -6.82
N THR A 40 -2.52 1.09 -5.71
CA THR A 40 -3.80 1.49 -5.12
C THR A 40 -3.58 1.75 -3.64
N GLU A 41 -3.76 2.99 -3.23
CA GLU A 41 -3.65 3.37 -1.82
C GLU A 41 -4.92 2.97 -1.06
N LEU A 42 -4.75 2.20 0.01
CA LEU A 42 -5.81 1.78 0.90
C LEU A 42 -5.71 2.61 2.18
N PRO A 43 -6.83 3.17 2.67
CA PRO A 43 -6.81 4.14 3.77
C PRO A 43 -6.65 3.45 5.15
N TRP A 44 -6.12 2.23 5.22
CA TRP A 44 -6.08 1.44 6.45
C TRP A 44 -4.92 1.90 7.34
N SER A 45 -5.27 2.31 8.56
CA SER A 45 -4.37 2.93 9.54
C SER A 45 -5.05 2.97 10.91
N SER A 46 -4.36 3.49 11.94
CA SER A 46 -4.99 3.76 13.24
C SER A 46 -6.12 4.79 13.14
N ASP A 47 -5.99 5.80 12.28
CA ASP A 47 -7.07 6.77 12.00
C ASP A 47 -8.30 6.09 11.41
N TYR A 48 -8.11 5.12 10.50
CA TYR A 48 -9.22 4.31 9.99
C TYR A 48 -9.91 3.54 11.10
N TYR A 49 -9.13 2.94 12.02
CA TYR A 49 -9.68 2.27 13.20
C TYR A 49 -10.47 3.22 14.08
N PHE A 50 -9.93 4.39 14.44
CA PHE A 50 -10.64 5.35 15.28
C PHE A 50 -11.93 5.87 14.64
N LYS A 51 -11.96 5.99 13.30
CA LYS A 51 -13.15 6.44 12.57
C LYS A 51 -14.21 5.36 12.41
N ASN A 52 -13.80 4.11 12.18
CA ASN A 52 -14.72 3.04 11.74
C ASN A 52 -14.94 1.94 12.80
N GLY A 53 -14.18 1.95 13.91
CA GLY A 53 -14.19 0.90 14.94
C GLY A 53 -13.54 -0.42 14.51
N GLN A 54 -12.89 -0.44 13.34
CA GLN A 54 -12.28 -1.62 12.73
C GLN A 54 -11.03 -1.22 11.93
N MET A 55 -10.01 -2.08 11.89
CA MET A 55 -8.73 -1.77 11.22
C MET A 55 -8.82 -1.67 9.70
N MET A 56 -9.80 -2.37 9.11
CA MET A 56 -10.05 -2.47 7.68
C MET A 56 -11.50 -2.95 7.48
N PRO A 57 -12.10 -2.79 6.28
CA PRO A 57 -13.41 -3.33 5.95
C PRO A 57 -13.49 -4.85 6.15
N ASP A 58 -14.70 -5.38 6.34
CA ASP A 58 -14.95 -6.83 6.46
C ASP A 58 -14.48 -7.63 5.22
N ASP A 59 -14.53 -7.02 4.04
CA ASP A 59 -14.11 -7.60 2.76
C ASP A 59 -12.65 -7.26 2.40
N ALA A 60 -11.84 -6.81 3.36
CA ALA A 60 -10.46 -6.41 3.10
C ALA A 60 -9.61 -7.52 2.47
N LEU A 61 -9.74 -8.76 2.93
CA LEU A 61 -8.98 -9.88 2.35
C LEU A 61 -9.39 -10.16 0.90
N VAL A 62 -10.69 -10.12 0.61
CA VAL A 62 -11.21 -10.26 -0.76
C VAL A 62 -10.70 -9.12 -1.65
N THR A 63 -10.66 -7.90 -1.12
CA THR A 63 -10.06 -6.75 -1.82
C THR A 63 -8.57 -6.99 -2.12
N LEU A 64 -7.81 -7.57 -1.18
CA LEU A 64 -6.38 -7.82 -1.36
C LEU A 64 -6.05 -8.93 -2.37
N GLU A 65 -6.98 -9.86 -2.62
CA GLU A 65 -6.80 -10.94 -3.62
C GLU A 65 -6.59 -10.41 -5.04
N ASP A 66 -7.08 -9.20 -5.36
CA ASP A 66 -6.92 -8.56 -6.66
C ASP A 66 -5.51 -7.99 -6.91
N PHE A 67 -4.64 -7.99 -5.89
CA PHE A 67 -3.30 -7.42 -5.94
C PHE A 67 -2.22 -8.51 -6.00
N ASN A 68 -1.10 -8.20 -6.66
CA ASN A 68 0.05 -9.08 -6.70
C ASN A 68 0.94 -8.95 -5.45
N ALA A 69 0.85 -7.82 -4.75
CA ALA A 69 1.62 -7.54 -3.55
C ALA A 69 0.93 -6.48 -2.68
N VAL A 70 1.27 -6.48 -1.39
CA VAL A 70 0.93 -5.42 -0.43
C VAL A 70 2.22 -4.76 0.05
N PHE A 71 2.31 -3.43 -0.07
CA PHE A 71 3.38 -2.65 0.52
C PHE A 71 2.86 -1.92 1.76
N LEU A 72 3.17 -2.50 2.91
CA LEU A 72 2.74 -2.03 4.23
C LEU A 72 3.83 -1.19 4.89
N GLY A 73 3.46 0.00 5.37
CA GLY A 73 4.28 0.86 6.20
C GLY A 73 4.24 0.45 7.68
N ALA A 74 4.11 1.43 8.57
CA ALA A 74 4.00 1.21 10.01
C ALA A 74 2.57 1.49 10.48
N VAL A 75 2.03 0.69 11.39
CA VAL A 75 0.69 0.89 11.95
C VAL A 75 0.78 0.93 13.47
N GLY A 76 0.13 1.92 14.07
CA GLY A 76 0.18 2.21 15.50
C GLY A 76 0.48 3.68 15.75
N HIS A 77 -0.15 4.23 16.79
CA HIS A 77 0.00 5.61 17.20
C HIS A 77 0.90 5.74 18.44
#